data_AF-A0A1H8SRI2-F1
#
_entry.id   AF-A0A1H8SRI2-F1
#
_cell.length_a   1.000
_cell.length_b   1.000
_cell.length_c   1.000
_cell.angle_alpha   90.00
_cell.angle_beta   90.00
_cell.angle_gamma   90.00
#
_symmetry.space_group_name_H-M   'P 1'
#
loop_
_entity.id
_entity.type
_entity.pdbx_description
1 polymer ?
#
loop_
_entity_poly.entity_id
_entity_poly.type
_entity_poly.pdbx_seq_one_letter_code
_entity_poly.pdbx_strand_id
1 'polypeptide(L)'
;MPIPNFDPFHVPGGALKRLPLLKAAVAFIAAVCLCLCGLLFLQLEQSRRYDLESARTASANLTRAMAQQAQDTFQQTDLVLTSLADWIESDGFGPALQPRLQKTFARRVQSLEQLHGLFLFDKHGHWVITSFEQLHRGPGVADRDYFTFHQQNTALTAHIGPAIRSRQNGDWIIPVSRRLNDQDGNFQGVLLAGIKMSYFDQFFESFSLADQDEMVLALSDGTLLARRPFDEAKIGRSLAEEPVFQHEPYSDSAGTATIRSAADGILRLYDHQHLEAYPLVVTAAMSEQAILAGWHDRAFKSSLIVALVVVGICLFGWVFVRQLRNSERIEADLRKAQEALELIATHDSLTGLANRRLFERALDIEFGRGARQRSPLSLIMLDIDFFKRYNDTYGHVAGDHCLAEMAKVLKGCCHRKADLAVRYGGEEFAVLLPDTNLQGALALAEQIRRSVIDQHITHAGSPTGYLTVSLGCYAFVPSSLDSIEVFLQRADAALYQAKHSGRNRVAALSMEDGFDTLARSDR
;
A
#
# COMPACT_ATOMS: atom_id res chain seq x y z
N MET A 1 -34.37 54.10 21.07
CA MET A 1 -33.81 53.05 20.20
C MET A 1 -32.39 52.76 20.67
N PRO A 2 -32.06 51.54 21.08
CA PRO A 2 -30.71 51.21 21.56
C PRO A 2 -29.77 50.92 20.37
N ILE A 3 -28.52 51.34 20.53
CA ILE A 3 -27.41 51.14 19.59
C ILE A 3 -26.96 49.67 19.67
N PRO A 4 -26.86 48.92 18.56
CA PRO A 4 -26.40 47.54 18.59
C PRO A 4 -24.88 47.48 18.76
N ASN A 5 -24.44 46.69 19.73
CA ASN A 5 -23.04 46.40 20.02
C ASN A 5 -22.53 45.39 18.96
N PHE A 6 -21.56 45.81 18.14
CA PHE A 6 -20.94 44.97 17.11
C PHE A 6 -19.75 44.23 17.73
N ASP A 7 -19.88 42.91 17.91
CA ASP A 7 -18.79 42.02 18.33
C ASP A 7 -17.96 41.62 17.08
N PRO A 8 -16.66 41.97 16.96
CA PRO A 8 -15.88 41.74 15.75
C PRO A 8 -15.36 40.31 15.56
N PHE A 9 -15.70 39.34 16.41
CA PHE A 9 -15.09 37.99 16.36
C PHE A 9 -16.00 36.84 15.94
N HIS A 10 -17.21 37.10 15.42
CA HIS A 10 -18.04 36.02 14.90
C HIS A 10 -17.67 35.64 13.46
N VAL A 11 -16.66 34.76 13.31
CA VAL A 11 -16.37 34.09 12.04
C VAL A 11 -17.40 32.97 11.82
N PRO A 12 -18.16 32.94 10.71
CA PRO A 12 -19.03 31.82 10.38
C PRO A 12 -18.18 30.64 9.87
N GLY A 13 -17.61 29.89 10.80
CA GLY A 13 -16.97 28.62 10.50
C GLY A 13 -18.04 27.59 10.16
N GLY A 14 -18.23 27.35 8.85
CA GLY A 14 -19.04 26.23 8.37
C GLY A 14 -18.60 24.94 9.06
N ALA A 15 -19.58 24.24 9.66
CA ALA A 15 -19.38 22.97 10.32
C ALA A 15 -19.00 21.90 9.29
N LEU A 16 -17.74 21.87 8.87
CA LEU A 16 -17.11 20.66 8.36
C LEU A 16 -17.26 19.63 9.47
N LYS A 17 -18.19 18.68 9.28
CA LYS A 17 -18.34 17.49 10.12
C LYS A 17 -16.95 16.91 10.34
N ARG A 18 -16.36 17.16 11.51
CA ARG A 18 -15.06 16.59 11.87
C ARG A 18 -15.26 15.08 11.86
N LEU A 19 -14.80 14.42 10.78
CA LEU A 19 -14.64 12.99 10.79
C LEU A 19 -13.82 12.66 12.04
N PRO A 20 -14.26 11.70 12.88
CA PRO A 20 -13.47 11.31 14.03
C PRO A 20 -12.07 10.97 13.51
N LEU A 21 -11.03 11.53 14.14
CA LEU A 21 -9.63 11.50 13.72
C LEU A 21 -9.19 10.10 13.23
N LEU A 22 -9.72 9.06 13.86
CA LEU A 22 -9.57 7.66 13.48
C LEU A 22 -9.97 7.36 12.01
N LYS A 23 -11.16 7.80 11.58
CA LYS A 23 -11.67 7.57 10.22
C LYS A 23 -10.83 8.30 9.19
N ALA A 24 -10.36 9.51 9.50
CA ALA A 24 -9.46 10.26 8.62
C ALA A 24 -8.10 9.57 8.47
N ALA A 25 -7.52 9.08 9.58
CA ALA A 25 -6.25 8.34 9.55
C ALA A 25 -6.34 7.03 8.75
N VAL A 26 -7.40 6.24 8.96
CA VAL A 26 -7.63 5.00 8.20
C VAL A 26 -7.86 5.30 6.72
N ALA A 27 -8.65 6.32 6.38
CA ALA A 27 -8.86 6.72 5.00
C ALA A 27 -7.56 7.19 4.32
N PHE A 28 -6.72 7.93 5.03
CA PHE A 28 -5.41 8.36 4.54
C PHE A 28 -4.49 7.16 4.26
N ILE A 29 -4.38 6.22 5.20
CA ILE A 29 -3.58 5.00 5.02
C ILE A 29 -4.07 4.20 3.81
N ALA A 30 -5.39 4.01 3.69
CA ALA A 30 -5.98 3.32 2.55
C ALA A 30 -5.68 4.02 1.23
N ALA A 31 -5.77 5.36 1.19
CA ALA A 31 -5.45 6.16 0.01
C ALA A 31 -3.97 6.05 -0.37
N VAL A 32 -3.05 6.06 0.60
CA VAL A 32 -1.61 5.87 0.35
C VAL A 32 -1.33 4.47 -0.21
N CYS A 33 -1.93 3.42 0.36
CA CYS A 33 -1.76 2.05 -0.14
C CYS A 33 -2.32 1.89 -1.57
N LEU A 34 -3.51 2.45 -1.84
CA LEU A 34 -4.10 2.46 -3.19
C LEU A 34 -3.22 3.21 -4.19
N CYS A 35 -2.65 4.35 -3.79
CA CYS A 35 -1.74 5.12 -4.63
C CYS A 35 -0.47 4.32 -4.96
N LEU A 36 0.15 3.68 -3.96
CA LEU A 36 1.33 2.84 -4.16
C LEU A 36 1.05 1.66 -5.11
N CYS A 37 -0.04 0.94 -4.89
CA CYS A 37 -0.44 -0.16 -5.78
C CYS A 37 -0.78 0.33 -7.20
N GLY A 38 -1.45 1.47 -7.32
CA GLY A 38 -1.78 2.08 -8.61
C GLY A 38 -0.53 2.52 -9.38
N LEU A 39 0.42 3.17 -8.71
CA LEU A 39 1.71 3.56 -9.30
C LEU A 39 2.51 2.32 -9.74
N LEU A 40 2.56 1.28 -8.92
CA LEU A 40 3.20 0.01 -9.29
C LEU A 40 2.54 -0.57 -10.55
N PHE A 41 1.20 -0.63 -10.61
CA PHE A 41 0.49 -1.15 -11.77
C PHE A 41 0.83 -0.36 -13.04
N LEU A 42 0.80 0.98 -12.97
CA LEU A 42 1.15 1.84 -14.10
C LEU A 42 2.61 1.62 -14.55
N GLN A 43 3.54 1.52 -13.60
CA GLN A 43 4.94 1.25 -13.89
C GLN A 43 5.13 -0.12 -14.56
N LEU A 44 4.46 -1.17 -14.07
CA LEU A 44 4.55 -2.51 -14.62
C LEU A 44 4.02 -2.56 -16.06
N GLU A 45 2.87 -1.94 -16.32
CA GLU A 45 2.28 -1.88 -17.66
C GLU A 45 3.14 -1.03 -18.61
N GLN A 46 3.71 0.08 -18.13
CA GLN A 46 4.63 0.89 -18.92
C GLN A 46 5.91 0.13 -19.26
N SER A 47 6.49 -0.59 -18.29
CA SER A 47 7.67 -1.44 -18.52
C SER A 47 7.36 -2.55 -19.52
N ARG A 48 6.19 -3.19 -19.42
CA ARG A 48 5.78 -4.25 -20.34
C ARG A 48 5.71 -3.74 -21.79
N ARG A 49 5.08 -2.58 -21.99
CA ARG A 49 4.99 -1.95 -23.31
C ARG A 49 6.36 -1.56 -23.86
N TYR A 50 7.24 -1.03 -23.01
CA TYR A 50 8.60 -0.68 -23.39
C TYR A 50 9.41 -1.91 -23.83
N ASP A 51 9.34 -3.01 -23.08
CA ASP A 51 10.04 -4.25 -23.41
C ASP A 51 9.53 -4.86 -24.74
N LEU A 52 8.21 -4.83 -24.98
CA LEU A 52 7.62 -5.28 -26.26
C LEU A 52 8.04 -4.41 -27.45
N GLU A 53 8.03 -3.08 -27.30
CA GLU A 53 8.42 -2.16 -28.38
C GLU A 53 9.94 -2.24 -28.68
N SER A 54 10.74 -2.44 -27.64
CA SER A 54 12.18 -2.66 -27.77
C SER A 54 12.46 -3.98 -28.51
N ALA A 55 11.73 -5.05 -28.17
CA ALA A 55 11.83 -6.32 -28.89
C ALA A 55 11.40 -6.18 -30.37
N ARG A 56 10.37 -5.39 -30.66
CA ARG A 56 9.94 -5.10 -32.03
C ARG A 56 11.05 -4.43 -32.84
N THR A 57 11.66 -3.41 -32.27
CA THR A 57 12.78 -2.68 -32.91
C THR A 57 14.00 -3.58 -33.08
N ALA A 58 14.31 -4.41 -32.08
CA ALA A 58 15.43 -5.35 -32.13
C ALA A 58 15.22 -6.41 -33.21
N SER A 59 14.02 -7.01 -33.29
CA SER A 59 13.64 -7.97 -34.32
C SER A 59 13.74 -7.35 -35.72
N ALA A 60 13.18 -6.15 -35.92
CA ALA A 60 13.27 -5.44 -37.21
C ALA A 60 14.70 -5.16 -37.67
N ASN A 61 15.57 -4.76 -36.74
CA ASN A 61 16.98 -4.54 -37.06
C ASN A 61 17.72 -5.86 -37.36
N LEU A 62 17.39 -6.93 -36.65
CA LEU A 62 17.95 -8.26 -36.89
C LEU A 62 17.55 -8.80 -38.27
N THR A 63 16.25 -8.80 -38.61
CA THR A 63 15.75 -9.23 -39.92
C THR A 63 16.42 -8.44 -41.04
N ARG A 64 16.55 -7.11 -40.89
CA ARG A 64 17.20 -6.26 -41.89
C ARG A 64 18.69 -6.60 -42.06
N ALA A 65 19.41 -6.83 -40.97
CA ALA A 65 20.82 -7.24 -41.02
C ALA A 65 20.98 -8.61 -41.71
N MET A 66 20.10 -9.56 -41.40
CA MET A 66 20.09 -10.87 -42.04
C MET A 66 19.73 -10.78 -43.54
N ALA A 67 18.76 -9.95 -43.91
CA ALA A 67 18.39 -9.71 -45.30
C ALA A 67 19.56 -9.09 -46.09
N GLN A 68 20.24 -8.10 -45.52
CA GLN A 68 21.46 -7.53 -46.10
C GLN A 68 22.55 -8.59 -46.28
N GLN A 69 22.81 -9.40 -45.24
CA GLN A 69 23.80 -10.48 -45.31
C GLN A 69 23.47 -11.51 -46.39
N ALA A 70 22.20 -11.92 -46.49
CA ALA A 70 21.75 -12.82 -47.53
C ALA A 70 21.96 -12.18 -48.91
N GLN A 71 21.49 -10.95 -49.11
CA GLN A 71 21.63 -10.22 -50.37
C GLN A 71 23.09 -10.13 -50.81
N ASP A 72 24.00 -9.74 -49.91
CA ASP A 72 25.42 -9.64 -50.21
C ASP A 72 26.04 -11.01 -50.55
N THR A 73 25.63 -12.07 -49.85
CA THR A 73 26.11 -13.44 -50.07
C THR A 73 25.73 -13.94 -51.47
N PHE A 74 24.46 -13.77 -51.85
CA PHE A 74 23.96 -14.17 -53.17
C PHE A 74 24.51 -13.28 -54.27
N GLN A 75 24.61 -11.97 -54.05
CA GLN A 75 25.19 -11.02 -55.01
C GLN A 75 26.66 -11.29 -55.30
N GLN A 76 27.47 -11.54 -54.28
CA GLN A 76 28.88 -11.89 -54.48
C GLN A 76 29.03 -13.20 -55.26
N THR A 77 28.16 -14.18 -55.00
CA THR A 77 28.14 -15.46 -55.70
C THR A 77 27.75 -15.27 -57.17
N ASP A 78 26.70 -14.50 -57.44
CA ASP A 78 26.21 -14.19 -58.77
C ASP A 78 27.23 -13.41 -59.61
N LEU A 79 27.92 -12.44 -59.02
CA LEU A 79 29.02 -11.71 -59.69
C LEU A 79 30.18 -12.66 -60.09
N VAL A 80 30.53 -13.62 -59.24
CA VAL A 80 31.55 -14.62 -59.57
C VAL A 80 31.07 -15.50 -60.72
N LEU A 81 29.84 -16.02 -60.65
CA LEU A 81 29.25 -16.84 -61.70
C LEU A 81 29.16 -16.08 -63.02
N THR A 82 28.77 -14.81 -62.98
CA THR A 82 28.67 -13.95 -64.17
C THR A 82 30.05 -13.79 -64.82
N SER A 83 31.06 -13.40 -64.05
CA SER A 83 32.42 -13.23 -64.56
C SER A 83 33.04 -14.50 -65.14
N LEU A 84 32.72 -15.67 -64.56
CA LEU A 84 33.22 -16.96 -65.03
C LEU A 84 32.45 -17.44 -66.26
N ALA A 85 31.14 -17.25 -66.30
CA ALA A 85 30.32 -17.58 -67.45
C ALA A 85 30.74 -16.75 -68.66
N ASP A 86 30.90 -15.43 -68.52
CA ASP A 86 31.33 -14.56 -69.63
C ASP A 86 32.70 -15.01 -70.20
N TRP A 87 33.63 -15.42 -69.32
CA TRP A 87 34.93 -15.97 -69.75
C TRP A 87 34.81 -17.35 -70.43
N ILE A 88 33.94 -18.23 -69.91
CA ILE A 88 33.73 -19.57 -70.46
C ILE A 88 33.00 -19.52 -71.80
N GLU A 89 32.07 -18.60 -71.98
CA GLU A 89 31.33 -18.40 -73.24
C GLU A 89 32.23 -17.78 -74.33
N SER A 90 33.18 -16.91 -73.95
CA SER A 90 34.13 -16.32 -74.90
C SER A 90 35.23 -17.29 -75.34
N ASP A 91 35.86 -17.97 -74.38
CA ASP A 91 37.10 -18.73 -74.61
C ASP A 91 36.85 -20.25 -74.72
N GLY A 92 35.66 -20.71 -74.32
CA GLY A 92 35.30 -22.11 -74.22
C GLY A 92 35.92 -22.82 -73.00
N PHE A 93 35.56 -24.09 -72.83
CA PHE A 93 36.02 -24.94 -71.71
C PHE A 93 36.68 -26.26 -72.17
N GLY A 94 37.28 -26.24 -73.37
CA GLY A 94 37.97 -27.40 -73.95
C GLY A 94 39.15 -27.89 -73.10
N PRO A 95 39.68 -29.12 -73.37
CA PRO A 95 40.68 -29.78 -72.52
C PRO A 95 41.94 -28.96 -72.20
N ALA A 96 42.37 -28.07 -73.10
CA ALA A 96 43.53 -27.21 -72.91
C ALA A 96 43.33 -26.12 -71.83
N LEU A 97 42.10 -25.64 -71.63
CA LEU A 97 41.77 -24.57 -70.68
C LEU A 97 41.34 -25.08 -69.31
N GLN A 98 40.96 -26.36 -69.20
CA GLN A 98 40.46 -26.97 -67.96
C GLN A 98 41.38 -26.79 -66.74
N PRO A 99 42.72 -27.00 -66.82
CA PRO A 99 43.60 -26.80 -65.66
C PRO A 99 43.63 -25.34 -65.18
N ARG A 100 43.53 -24.38 -66.10
CA ARG A 100 43.49 -22.95 -65.78
C ARG A 100 42.16 -22.58 -65.12
N LEU A 101 41.05 -23.08 -65.67
CA LEU A 101 39.71 -22.91 -65.11
C LEU A 101 39.61 -23.49 -63.69
N GLN A 102 40.06 -24.73 -63.50
CA GLN A 102 40.09 -25.38 -62.18
C GLN A 102 40.88 -24.57 -61.15
N LYS A 103 42.08 -24.09 -61.51
CA LYS A 103 42.90 -23.25 -60.62
C LYS A 103 42.21 -21.93 -60.28
N THR A 104 41.51 -21.32 -61.23
CA THR A 104 40.70 -20.11 -60.98
C THR A 104 39.53 -20.42 -60.05
N PHE A 105 38.79 -21.50 -60.29
CA PHE A 105 37.66 -21.93 -59.46
C PHE A 105 38.12 -22.15 -58.01
N ALA A 106 39.21 -22.90 -57.81
CA ALA A 106 39.80 -23.16 -56.49
C ALA A 106 40.19 -21.86 -55.77
N ARG A 107 40.83 -20.90 -56.47
CA ARG A 107 41.19 -19.59 -55.90
C ARG A 107 39.96 -18.78 -55.49
N ARG A 108 38.90 -18.78 -56.30
CA ARG A 108 37.65 -18.06 -55.98
C ARG A 108 36.98 -18.63 -54.72
N VAL A 109 36.91 -19.96 -54.62
CA VAL A 109 36.36 -20.65 -53.44
C VAL A 109 37.22 -20.40 -52.20
N GLN A 110 38.55 -20.33 -52.33
CA GLN A 110 39.43 -19.96 -51.21
C GLN A 110 39.26 -18.50 -50.76
N SER A 111 38.93 -17.57 -51.67
CA SER A 111 38.74 -16.16 -51.35
C SER A 111 37.36 -15.82 -50.76
N LEU A 112 36.38 -16.69 -50.94
CA LEU A 112 34.99 -16.46 -50.54
C LEU A 112 34.56 -17.59 -49.61
N GLU A 113 34.59 -17.32 -48.30
CA GLU A 113 34.33 -18.32 -47.26
C GLU A 113 32.94 -18.97 -47.38
N GLN A 114 31.95 -18.22 -47.89
CA GLN A 114 30.59 -18.71 -48.11
C GLN A 114 30.50 -19.80 -49.19
N LEU A 115 31.45 -19.85 -50.12
CA LEU A 115 31.40 -20.81 -51.22
C LEU A 115 31.86 -22.19 -50.75
N HIS A 116 31.00 -23.18 -50.98
CA HIS A 116 31.32 -24.60 -50.87
C HIS A 116 32.20 -25.05 -52.02
N GLY A 117 31.82 -24.66 -53.24
CA GLY A 117 32.50 -25.09 -54.45
C GLY A 117 31.91 -24.45 -55.71
N LEU A 118 32.70 -24.46 -56.76
CA LEU A 118 32.29 -24.07 -58.11
C LEU A 118 32.36 -25.29 -59.02
N PHE A 119 31.37 -25.44 -59.89
CA PHE A 119 31.19 -26.63 -60.71
C PHE A 119 30.69 -26.24 -62.10
N LEU A 120 31.24 -26.90 -63.12
CA LEU A 120 30.82 -26.74 -64.50
C LEU A 120 30.32 -28.09 -65.03
N PHE A 121 29.12 -28.06 -65.60
CA PHE A 121 28.49 -29.21 -66.23
C PHE A 121 28.25 -28.94 -67.72
N ASP A 122 28.42 -29.96 -68.56
CA ASP A 122 28.15 -29.86 -69.99
C ASP A 122 26.63 -29.90 -70.31
N LYS A 123 26.27 -29.77 -71.59
CA LYS A 123 24.88 -29.83 -72.09
C LYS A 123 24.14 -31.13 -71.78
N HIS A 124 24.85 -32.19 -71.36
CA HIS A 124 24.29 -33.47 -70.95
C HIS A 124 24.27 -33.66 -69.43
N GLY A 125 24.77 -32.67 -68.67
CA GLY A 125 24.85 -32.70 -67.22
C GLY A 125 26.06 -33.47 -66.69
N HIS A 126 27.07 -33.78 -67.51
CA HIS A 126 28.29 -34.42 -67.03
C HIS A 126 29.26 -33.41 -66.42
N TRP A 127 30.03 -33.86 -65.44
CA TRP A 127 31.06 -33.07 -64.77
C TRP A 127 32.19 -32.69 -65.74
N VAL A 128 32.47 -31.39 -65.85
CA VAL A 128 33.57 -30.86 -66.67
C VAL A 128 34.70 -30.33 -65.80
N ILE A 129 34.39 -29.36 -64.92
CA ILE A 129 35.37 -28.72 -64.03
C ILE A 129 34.77 -28.61 -62.63
N THR A 130 35.62 -28.74 -61.61
CA THR A 130 35.27 -28.49 -60.22
C THR A 130 36.37 -27.67 -59.54
N SER A 131 36.03 -26.91 -58.50
CA SER A 131 37.01 -26.23 -57.64
C SER A 131 37.81 -27.18 -56.74
N PHE A 132 37.36 -28.43 -56.58
CA PHE A 132 38.03 -29.43 -55.75
C PHE A 132 39.24 -30.05 -56.48
N GLU A 133 40.20 -30.60 -55.73
CA GLU A 133 41.40 -31.23 -56.32
C GLU A 133 41.06 -32.46 -57.17
N GLN A 134 40.07 -33.24 -56.74
CA GLN A 134 39.60 -34.44 -57.45
C GLN A 134 38.22 -34.21 -58.06
N LEU A 135 38.12 -34.44 -59.37
CA LEU A 135 36.84 -34.49 -60.08
C LEU A 135 36.12 -35.79 -59.72
N HIS A 136 35.02 -35.69 -58.98
CA HIS A 136 34.22 -36.86 -58.64
C HIS A 136 33.47 -37.35 -59.89
N ARG A 137 33.78 -38.55 -60.38
CA ARG A 137 33.10 -39.18 -61.54
C ARG A 137 31.84 -39.91 -61.09
N GLY A 138 30.95 -39.20 -60.40
CA GLY A 138 29.63 -39.70 -60.00
C GLY A 138 28.60 -39.58 -61.13
N PRO A 139 27.33 -39.95 -60.88
CA PRO A 139 26.24 -39.63 -61.81
C PRO A 139 26.22 -38.12 -62.09
N GLY A 140 26.02 -37.75 -63.36
CA GLY A 140 25.86 -36.36 -63.79
C GLY A 140 24.64 -35.71 -63.14
N VAL A 141 24.37 -34.44 -63.44
CA VAL A 141 23.35 -33.62 -62.77
C VAL A 141 22.10 -33.38 -63.62
N ALA A 142 21.91 -34.17 -64.68
CA ALA A 142 20.78 -34.01 -65.59
C ALA A 142 19.40 -34.17 -64.91
N ASP A 143 19.34 -34.90 -63.79
CA ASP A 143 18.14 -35.10 -62.98
C ASP A 143 17.90 -34.00 -61.93
N ARG A 144 18.85 -33.07 -61.75
CA ARG A 144 18.74 -32.01 -60.75
C ARG A 144 17.89 -30.86 -61.26
N ASP A 145 17.15 -30.26 -60.33
CA ASP A 145 16.23 -29.15 -60.57
C ASP A 145 16.91 -27.98 -61.31
N TYR A 146 18.03 -27.46 -60.78
CA TYR A 146 18.77 -26.37 -61.42
C TYR A 146 19.22 -26.65 -62.86
N PHE A 147 19.51 -27.92 -63.19
CA PHE A 147 19.92 -28.28 -64.54
C PHE A 147 18.71 -28.31 -65.48
N THR A 148 17.63 -28.94 -65.02
CA THR A 148 16.35 -28.99 -65.74
C THR A 148 15.79 -27.58 -65.97
N PHE A 149 15.86 -26.72 -64.95
CA PHE A 149 15.47 -25.31 -65.02
C PHE A 149 16.22 -24.59 -66.15
N HIS A 150 17.55 -24.65 -66.18
CA HIS A 150 18.35 -23.98 -67.21
C HIS A 150 18.27 -24.64 -68.57
N GLN A 151 17.91 -25.92 -68.67
CA GLN A 151 17.64 -26.55 -69.96
C GLN A 151 16.35 -26.03 -70.58
N GLN A 152 15.32 -25.82 -69.76
CA GLN A 152 13.96 -25.42 -70.19
C GLN A 152 13.78 -23.90 -70.27
N ASN A 153 14.55 -23.11 -69.51
CA ASN A 153 14.46 -21.66 -69.47
C ASN A 153 15.67 -21.01 -70.14
N THR A 154 15.44 -19.98 -70.94
CA THR A 154 16.49 -19.20 -71.64
C THR A 154 16.95 -17.98 -70.86
N ALA A 155 16.49 -17.80 -69.61
CA ALA A 155 16.90 -16.70 -68.76
C ALA A 155 18.40 -16.78 -68.42
N LEU A 156 19.09 -15.64 -68.47
CA LEU A 156 20.53 -15.54 -68.17
C LEU A 156 20.80 -15.15 -66.70
N THR A 157 19.74 -14.91 -65.94
CA THR A 157 19.79 -14.60 -64.51
C THR A 157 20.19 -15.85 -63.73
N ALA A 158 20.89 -15.65 -62.61
CA ALA A 158 21.15 -16.75 -61.69
C ALA A 158 19.83 -17.33 -61.15
N HIS A 159 19.78 -18.65 -61.07
CA HIS A 159 18.71 -19.41 -60.45
C HIS A 159 19.19 -19.95 -59.10
N ILE A 160 18.44 -19.62 -58.05
CA ILE A 160 18.64 -20.12 -56.69
C ILE A 160 17.66 -21.27 -56.48
N GLY A 161 18.21 -22.48 -56.34
CA GLY A 161 17.41 -23.68 -56.11
C GLY A 161 17.23 -24.00 -54.62
N PRO A 162 16.42 -25.03 -54.29
CA PRO A 162 16.27 -25.52 -52.92
C PRO A 162 17.61 -26.03 -52.38
N ALA A 163 17.76 -26.02 -51.05
CA ALA A 163 18.95 -26.57 -50.42
C ALA A 163 19.03 -28.08 -50.71
N ILE A 164 20.23 -28.55 -51.08
CA ILE A 164 20.49 -29.94 -51.45
C ILE A 164 21.80 -30.43 -50.83
N ARG A 165 21.94 -31.75 -50.72
CA ARG A 165 23.25 -32.37 -50.47
C ARG A 165 24.09 -32.40 -51.74
N SER A 166 25.29 -31.84 -51.64
CA SER A 166 26.31 -31.81 -52.69
C SER A 166 26.71 -33.22 -53.10
N ARG A 167 26.72 -33.51 -54.40
CA ARG A 167 27.20 -34.81 -54.93
C ARG A 167 28.72 -34.98 -54.84
N GLN A 168 29.45 -33.90 -54.57
CA GLN A 168 30.90 -33.93 -54.43
C GLN A 168 31.33 -34.55 -53.10
N ASN A 169 30.67 -34.19 -51.99
CA ASN A 169 31.10 -34.61 -50.64
C ASN A 169 29.96 -34.80 -49.62
N GLY A 170 28.69 -34.58 -49.99
CA GLY A 170 27.52 -34.79 -49.13
C GLY A 170 27.08 -33.60 -48.27
N ASP A 171 27.81 -32.48 -48.29
CA ASP A 171 27.47 -31.29 -47.50
C ASP A 171 26.20 -30.60 -48.00
N TRP A 172 25.45 -29.96 -47.10
CA TRP A 172 24.31 -29.12 -47.44
C TRP A 172 24.76 -27.82 -48.10
N ILE A 173 24.24 -27.59 -49.31
CA ILE A 173 24.50 -26.39 -50.10
C ILE A 173 23.21 -25.77 -50.62
N ILE A 174 23.22 -24.46 -50.78
CA ILE A 174 22.22 -23.72 -51.55
C ILE A 174 22.80 -23.52 -52.96
N PRO A 175 22.23 -24.16 -53.99
CA PRO A 175 22.74 -24.07 -55.36
C PRO A 175 22.36 -22.72 -55.99
N VAL A 176 23.36 -21.95 -56.41
CA VAL A 176 23.21 -20.78 -57.29
C VAL A 176 23.78 -21.16 -58.65
N SER A 177 22.96 -21.11 -59.69
CA SER A 177 23.31 -21.66 -61.00
C SER A 177 23.02 -20.68 -62.12
N ARG A 178 23.85 -20.70 -63.17
CA ARG A 178 23.66 -19.90 -64.39
C ARG A 178 23.73 -20.79 -65.62
N ARG A 179 22.87 -20.51 -66.59
CA ARG A 179 22.89 -21.12 -67.92
C ARG A 179 24.13 -20.64 -68.68
N LEU A 180 24.80 -21.56 -69.37
CA LEU A 180 25.85 -21.24 -70.34
C LEU A 180 25.34 -21.48 -71.75
N ASN A 181 25.65 -20.56 -72.65
CA ASN A 181 25.29 -20.66 -74.05
C ASN A 181 26.51 -20.67 -74.97
N ASP A 182 26.33 -21.12 -76.21
CA ASP A 182 27.28 -20.86 -77.28
C ASP A 182 27.04 -19.49 -77.93
N GLN A 183 27.86 -19.14 -78.93
CA GLN A 183 27.74 -17.90 -79.70
C GLN A 183 26.40 -17.75 -80.43
N ASP A 184 25.71 -18.87 -80.68
CA ASP A 184 24.39 -18.92 -81.32
C ASP A 184 23.24 -18.89 -80.29
N GLY A 185 23.54 -18.85 -78.99
CA GLY A 185 22.56 -18.81 -77.90
C GLY A 185 22.02 -20.18 -77.47
N ASN A 186 22.55 -21.29 -77.99
CA ASN A 186 22.10 -22.63 -77.63
C ASN A 186 22.71 -23.07 -76.30
N PHE A 187 21.97 -23.92 -75.56
CA PHE A 187 22.38 -24.46 -74.28
C PHE A 187 23.69 -25.28 -74.38
N GLN A 188 24.74 -24.83 -73.68
CA GLN A 188 26.04 -25.51 -73.60
C GLN A 188 26.31 -26.18 -72.26
N GLY A 189 25.56 -25.82 -71.23
CA GLY A 189 25.70 -26.40 -69.91
C GLY A 189 25.28 -25.47 -68.78
N VAL A 190 25.71 -25.82 -67.57
CA VAL A 190 25.36 -25.08 -66.35
C VAL A 190 26.62 -24.83 -65.54
N LEU A 191 26.80 -23.57 -65.14
CA LEU A 191 27.77 -23.17 -64.14
C LEU A 191 27.06 -23.07 -62.78
N LEU A 192 27.60 -23.73 -61.76
CA LEU A 192 27.00 -23.84 -60.44
C LEU A 192 27.99 -23.38 -59.37
N ALA A 193 27.53 -22.55 -58.45
CA ALA A 193 28.15 -22.27 -57.17
C ALA A 193 27.30 -22.89 -56.06
N GLY A 194 27.91 -23.68 -55.18
CA GLY A 194 27.27 -24.08 -53.95
C GLY A 194 27.59 -23.07 -52.85
N ILE A 195 26.59 -22.47 -52.22
CA ILE A 195 26.78 -21.71 -50.97
C ILE A 195 26.65 -22.67 -49.80
N LYS A 196 27.59 -22.63 -48.85
CA LYS A 196 27.56 -23.48 -47.65
C LYS A 196 26.36 -23.10 -46.79
N MET A 197 25.51 -24.06 -46.44
CA MET A 197 24.46 -23.80 -45.45
C MET A 197 25.04 -23.50 -44.06
N SER A 198 26.17 -24.12 -43.71
CA SER A 198 26.89 -23.87 -42.44
C SER A 198 27.38 -22.42 -42.29
N TYR A 199 27.52 -21.68 -43.38
CA TYR A 199 27.86 -20.26 -43.34
C TYR A 199 26.71 -19.45 -42.71
N PHE A 200 25.48 -19.71 -43.14
CA PHE A 200 24.29 -19.09 -42.55
C PHE A 200 24.07 -19.57 -41.12
N ASP A 201 24.32 -20.84 -40.82
CA ASP A 201 24.24 -21.38 -39.46
C ASP A 201 25.19 -20.64 -38.51
N GLN A 202 26.47 -20.49 -38.87
CA GLN A 202 27.45 -19.74 -38.07
C GLN A 202 27.09 -18.26 -37.93
N PHE A 203 26.62 -17.63 -39.00
CA PHE A 203 26.16 -16.25 -38.96
C PHE A 203 24.95 -16.10 -38.02
N PHE A 204 24.00 -17.02 -38.09
CA PHE A 204 22.85 -17.07 -37.21
C PHE A 204 23.26 -17.30 -35.76
N GLU A 205 24.21 -18.18 -35.48
CA GLU A 205 24.76 -18.42 -34.13
C GLU A 205 25.46 -17.18 -33.52
N SER A 206 25.98 -16.27 -34.37
CA SER A 206 26.63 -15.04 -33.89
C SER A 206 25.68 -14.07 -33.16
N PHE A 207 24.36 -14.22 -33.34
CA PHE A 207 23.37 -13.44 -32.62
C PHE A 207 22.99 -14.08 -31.28
N SER A 208 22.95 -13.26 -30.23
CA SER A 208 22.48 -13.66 -28.90
C SER A 208 20.96 -13.76 -28.88
N LEU A 209 20.44 -14.95 -29.19
CA LEU A 209 19.01 -15.25 -29.23
C LEU A 209 18.66 -16.30 -28.17
N ALA A 210 17.40 -16.30 -27.71
CA ALA A 210 16.92 -17.33 -26.81
C ALA A 210 16.69 -18.66 -27.57
N ASP A 211 16.68 -19.78 -26.84
CA ASP A 211 16.56 -21.13 -27.45
C ASP A 211 15.26 -21.33 -28.28
N GLN A 212 14.21 -20.55 -27.99
CA GLN A 212 12.91 -20.62 -28.66
C GLN A 212 12.73 -19.58 -29.77
N ASP A 213 13.72 -18.72 -29.97
CA ASP A 213 13.72 -17.75 -31.05
C ASP A 213 14.16 -18.46 -32.34
N GLU A 214 13.54 -18.07 -33.45
CA GLU A 214 13.77 -18.69 -34.74
C GLU A 214 14.27 -17.65 -35.74
N MET A 215 15.18 -18.10 -36.60
CA MET A 215 15.63 -17.34 -37.76
C MET A 215 15.55 -18.25 -38.97
N VAL A 216 15.02 -17.73 -40.07
CA VAL A 216 14.75 -18.52 -41.27
C VAL A 216 15.16 -17.72 -42.50
N LEU A 217 15.82 -18.40 -43.43
CA LEU A 217 16.00 -18.00 -44.81
C LEU A 217 15.23 -18.99 -45.69
N ALA A 218 14.32 -18.47 -46.50
CA ALA A 218 13.49 -19.27 -47.41
C ALA A 218 13.46 -18.63 -48.80
N LEU A 219 13.07 -19.41 -49.81
CA LEU A 219 12.67 -18.88 -51.10
C LEU A 219 11.33 -18.12 -50.98
N SER A 220 11.02 -17.29 -51.97
CA SER A 220 9.73 -16.55 -52.03
C SER A 220 8.49 -17.46 -52.03
N ASP A 221 8.64 -18.74 -52.39
CA ASP A 221 7.57 -19.75 -52.35
C ASP A 221 7.44 -20.47 -50.99
N GLY A 222 8.22 -20.02 -49.99
CA GLY A 222 8.27 -20.60 -48.66
C GLY A 222 9.21 -21.79 -48.50
N THR A 223 9.92 -22.23 -49.54
CA THR A 223 10.86 -23.35 -49.44
C THR A 223 12.02 -23.01 -48.53
N LEU A 224 12.17 -23.75 -47.43
CA LEU A 224 13.18 -23.50 -46.41
C LEU A 224 14.60 -23.80 -46.90
N LEU A 225 15.49 -22.81 -46.82
CA LEU A 225 16.90 -22.94 -47.20
C LEU A 225 17.83 -23.10 -46.00
N ALA A 226 17.66 -22.28 -44.98
CA ALA A 226 18.43 -22.34 -43.73
C ALA A 226 17.57 -21.89 -42.55
N ARG A 227 17.81 -22.46 -41.36
CA ARG A 227 17.15 -22.04 -40.12
C ARG A 227 18.03 -22.19 -38.90
N ARG A 228 17.76 -21.37 -37.88
CA ARG A 228 18.19 -21.56 -36.50
C ARG A 228 16.95 -21.65 -35.59
N PRO A 229 16.91 -22.59 -34.62
CA PRO A 229 17.83 -23.73 -34.48
C PRO A 229 17.78 -24.66 -35.70
N PHE A 230 18.90 -25.31 -36.03
CA PHE A 230 19.01 -26.19 -37.19
C PHE A 230 18.12 -27.43 -37.03
N ASP A 231 17.35 -27.74 -38.07
CA ASP A 231 16.48 -28.92 -38.12
C ASP A 231 16.47 -29.47 -39.55
N GLU A 232 17.23 -30.54 -39.77
CA GLU A 232 17.41 -31.17 -41.07
C GLU A 232 16.09 -31.65 -41.68
N ALA A 233 15.13 -32.10 -40.86
CA ALA A 233 13.89 -32.69 -41.35
C ALA A 233 12.99 -31.66 -42.08
N LYS A 234 13.20 -30.37 -41.81
CA LYS A 234 12.44 -29.27 -42.41
C LYS A 234 13.12 -28.64 -43.63
N ILE A 235 14.44 -28.82 -43.81
CA ILE A 235 15.17 -28.22 -44.93
C ILE A 235 14.58 -28.68 -46.27
N GLY A 236 14.34 -27.75 -47.19
CA GLY A 236 13.75 -28.00 -48.49
C GLY A 236 12.24 -28.23 -48.51
N ARG A 237 11.55 -28.14 -47.36
CA ARG A 237 10.08 -28.14 -47.30
C ARG A 237 9.53 -26.74 -47.44
N SER A 238 8.35 -26.60 -48.05
CA SER A 238 7.64 -25.33 -48.08
C SER A 238 7.00 -25.02 -46.73
N LEU A 239 7.20 -23.79 -46.26
CA LEU A 239 6.56 -23.18 -45.10
C LEU A 239 5.28 -22.40 -45.48
N ALA A 240 4.78 -22.53 -46.71
CA ALA A 240 3.56 -21.84 -47.14
C ALA A 240 2.32 -22.19 -46.29
N GLU A 241 2.36 -23.30 -45.55
CA GLU A 241 1.31 -23.70 -44.60
C GLU A 241 1.42 -22.99 -43.24
N GLU A 242 2.56 -22.37 -42.91
CA GLU A 242 2.73 -21.64 -41.65
C GLU A 242 1.93 -20.33 -41.68
N PRO A 243 1.27 -19.93 -40.58
CA PRO A 243 0.41 -18.76 -40.57
C PRO A 243 1.14 -17.45 -40.92
N VAL A 244 2.46 -17.36 -40.70
CA VAL A 244 3.29 -16.20 -41.10
C VAL A 244 3.37 -16.02 -42.62
N PHE A 245 3.26 -17.10 -43.41
CA PHE A 245 3.21 -17.05 -44.87
C PHE A 245 1.77 -16.90 -45.41
N GLN A 246 0.74 -16.92 -44.54
CA GLN A 246 -0.68 -16.87 -44.92
C GLN A 246 -1.42 -15.60 -44.46
N HIS A 247 -1.04 -15.00 -43.32
CA HIS A 247 -1.83 -13.97 -42.65
C HIS A 247 -1.62 -12.53 -43.13
N GLU A 248 -0.56 -12.26 -43.89
CA GLU A 248 -0.42 -11.00 -44.64
C GLU A 248 -0.09 -11.31 -46.09
N PRO A 249 -0.59 -10.53 -47.05
CA PRO A 249 -0.08 -10.65 -48.40
C PRO A 249 1.40 -10.34 -48.30
N TYR A 250 2.21 -11.32 -48.63
CA TYR A 250 3.64 -11.26 -48.87
C TYR A 250 4.04 -10.26 -49.98
N SER A 251 3.13 -9.32 -50.31
CA SER A 251 3.29 -8.24 -51.27
C SER A 251 3.97 -7.01 -50.68
N ASP A 252 3.99 -6.85 -49.36
CA ASP A 252 4.74 -5.78 -48.72
C ASP A 252 6.18 -6.26 -48.46
N SER A 253 7.17 -5.41 -48.77
CA SER A 253 8.60 -5.78 -48.75
C SER A 253 9.15 -6.05 -47.34
N ALA A 254 8.41 -5.67 -46.30
CA ALA A 254 8.68 -5.99 -44.90
C ALA A 254 7.42 -5.89 -44.05
N GLY A 255 7.35 -6.64 -42.95
CA GLY A 255 6.22 -6.56 -42.02
C GLY A 255 6.47 -7.27 -40.69
N THR A 256 5.72 -6.85 -39.67
CA THR A 256 5.83 -7.38 -38.30
C THR A 256 4.47 -7.84 -37.79
N ALA A 257 4.36 -9.09 -37.36
CA ALA A 257 3.12 -9.68 -36.86
C ALA A 257 3.36 -10.55 -35.63
N THR A 258 2.41 -10.59 -34.70
CA THR A 258 2.44 -11.53 -33.57
C THR A 258 1.58 -12.74 -33.91
N ILE A 259 2.22 -13.89 -34.09
CA ILE A 259 1.60 -15.09 -34.66
C ILE A 259 1.93 -16.29 -33.76
N ARG A 260 0.97 -17.19 -33.63
CA ARG A 260 1.20 -18.50 -33.01
C ARG A 260 1.74 -19.45 -34.07
N SER A 261 2.95 -19.96 -33.88
CA SER A 261 3.58 -20.93 -34.78
C SER A 261 2.71 -22.19 -34.90
N ALA A 262 2.52 -22.72 -36.11
CA ALA A 262 1.80 -23.98 -36.30
C ALA A 262 2.65 -25.20 -35.91
N ALA A 263 3.98 -25.07 -36.02
CA ALA A 263 4.91 -26.15 -35.69
C ALA A 263 4.95 -26.52 -34.20
N ASP A 264 4.89 -25.54 -33.29
CA ASP A 264 5.06 -25.78 -31.84
C ASP A 264 4.04 -25.07 -30.94
N GLY A 265 3.13 -24.26 -31.53
CA GLY A 265 2.09 -23.56 -30.79
C GLY A 265 2.58 -22.38 -29.95
N ILE A 266 3.85 -21.97 -30.07
CA ILE A 266 4.41 -20.84 -29.32
C ILE A 266 4.03 -19.52 -29.99
N LEU A 267 3.66 -18.53 -29.17
CA LEU A 267 3.34 -17.18 -29.62
C LEU A 267 4.64 -16.39 -29.80
N ARG A 268 4.92 -15.97 -31.03
CA ARG A 268 6.13 -15.25 -31.40
C ARG A 268 5.81 -13.94 -32.10
N LEU A 269 6.67 -12.96 -31.89
CA LEU A 269 6.75 -11.75 -32.69
C LEU A 269 7.59 -12.08 -33.93
N TYR A 270 6.93 -12.22 -35.07
CA TYR A 270 7.55 -12.44 -36.37
C TYR A 270 7.83 -11.09 -37.03
N ASP A 271 9.00 -11.00 -37.62
CA ASP A 271 9.37 -9.94 -38.54
C ASP A 271 9.96 -10.57 -39.81
N HIS A 272 9.60 -10.02 -40.96
CA HIS A 272 10.02 -10.57 -42.25
C HIS A 272 10.46 -9.46 -43.21
N GLN A 273 11.36 -9.82 -44.12
CA GLN A 273 11.88 -8.94 -45.15
C GLN A 273 12.05 -9.73 -46.46
N HIS A 274 11.44 -9.22 -47.53
CA HIS A 274 11.60 -9.74 -48.89
C HIS A 274 12.79 -9.05 -49.57
N LEU A 275 13.63 -9.83 -50.26
CA LEU A 275 14.75 -9.30 -51.04
C LEU A 275 14.27 -8.97 -52.46
N GLU A 276 14.32 -7.71 -52.87
CA GLU A 276 13.83 -7.33 -54.21
C GLU A 276 14.68 -7.93 -55.35
N ALA A 277 15.99 -8.09 -55.14
CA ALA A 277 16.93 -8.55 -56.15
C ALA A 277 16.98 -10.09 -56.32
N TYR A 278 16.59 -10.83 -55.28
CA TYR A 278 16.68 -12.30 -55.23
C TYR A 278 15.38 -12.87 -54.64
N PRO A 279 14.83 -13.99 -55.15
CA PRO A 279 13.56 -14.54 -54.67
C PRO A 279 13.69 -15.21 -53.30
N LEU A 280 14.04 -14.42 -52.29
CA LEU A 280 14.39 -14.84 -50.96
C LEU A 280 13.63 -14.01 -49.94
N VAL A 281 13.27 -14.66 -48.85
CA VAL A 281 12.75 -14.00 -47.67
C VAL A 281 13.49 -14.46 -46.45
N VAL A 282 13.72 -13.47 -45.60
CA VAL A 282 14.32 -13.65 -44.30
C VAL A 282 13.26 -13.36 -43.25
N THR A 283 13.19 -14.21 -42.24
CA THR A 283 12.33 -13.99 -41.08
C THR A 283 13.11 -14.18 -39.78
N ALA A 284 12.83 -13.32 -38.81
CA ALA A 284 13.25 -13.49 -37.43
C ALA A 284 12.00 -13.53 -36.55
N ALA A 285 11.95 -14.48 -35.64
CA ALA A 285 10.81 -14.71 -34.77
C ALA A 285 11.27 -14.82 -33.32
N MET A 286 10.81 -13.90 -32.48
CA MET A 286 11.18 -13.88 -31.06
C MET A 286 9.99 -14.33 -30.20
N SER A 287 10.21 -15.23 -29.25
CA SER A 287 9.12 -15.73 -28.39
C SER A 287 8.67 -14.67 -27.37
N GLU A 288 7.35 -14.53 -27.17
CA GLU A 288 6.83 -13.57 -26.19
C GLU A 288 7.30 -13.89 -24.76
N GLN A 289 7.48 -15.18 -24.45
CA GLN A 289 8.00 -15.62 -23.16
C GLN A 289 9.44 -15.16 -22.94
N ALA A 290 10.32 -15.25 -23.95
CA ALA A 290 11.69 -14.77 -23.83
C ALA A 290 11.73 -13.24 -23.70
N ILE A 291 10.92 -12.52 -24.48
CA ILE A 291 10.81 -11.05 -24.41
C ILE A 291 10.39 -10.61 -23.00
N LEU A 292 9.38 -11.28 -22.41
CA LEU A 292 8.81 -10.91 -21.11
C LEU A 292 9.47 -11.59 -19.90
N ALA A 293 10.43 -12.50 -20.09
CA ALA A 293 11.10 -13.21 -18.99
C ALA A 293 11.77 -12.22 -18.02
N GLY A 294 12.52 -11.25 -18.55
CA GLY A 294 13.14 -10.20 -17.76
C GLY A 294 12.12 -9.27 -17.08
N TRP A 295 11.00 -9.01 -17.75
CA TRP A 295 9.90 -8.23 -17.19
C TRP A 295 9.24 -8.95 -16.00
N HIS A 296 8.98 -10.26 -16.10
CA HIS A 296 8.40 -11.05 -15.00
C HIS A 296 9.28 -11.03 -13.75
N ASP A 297 10.60 -11.19 -13.90
CA ASP A 297 11.54 -11.13 -12.75
C ASP A 297 11.54 -9.73 -12.09
N ARG A 298 11.59 -8.66 -12.91
CA ARG A 298 11.47 -7.28 -12.40
C ARG A 298 10.13 -7.04 -11.72
N ALA A 299 9.03 -7.52 -12.31
CA ALA A 299 7.69 -7.37 -11.78
C ALA A 299 7.51 -8.09 -10.45
N PHE A 300 8.07 -9.29 -10.32
CA PHE A 300 8.06 -10.04 -9.07
C PHE A 300 8.83 -9.29 -7.97
N LYS A 301 10.06 -8.85 -8.26
CA LYS A 301 10.90 -8.12 -7.30
C LYS A 301 10.28 -6.80 -6.87
N SER A 302 9.75 -6.00 -7.80
CA SER A 302 9.09 -4.72 -7.47
C SER A 302 7.80 -4.92 -6.68
N SER A 303 6.99 -5.92 -7.04
CA SER A 303 5.77 -6.28 -6.30
C SER A 303 6.07 -6.71 -4.87
N LEU A 304 7.13 -7.50 -4.65
CA LEU A 304 7.56 -7.92 -3.32
C LEU A 304 7.95 -6.72 -2.45
N ILE A 305 8.71 -5.77 -2.99
CA ILE A 305 9.13 -4.56 -2.26
C ILE A 305 7.91 -3.72 -1.88
N VAL A 306 7.00 -3.45 -2.83
CA VAL A 306 5.78 -2.65 -2.55
C VAL A 306 4.88 -3.36 -1.55
N ALA A 307 4.74 -4.69 -1.65
CA ALA A 307 3.97 -5.47 -0.68
C ALA A 307 4.53 -5.34 0.74
N LEU A 308 5.85 -5.42 0.92
CA LEU A 308 6.49 -5.21 2.22
C LEU A 308 6.26 -3.79 2.77
N VAL A 309 6.33 -2.77 1.92
CA VAL A 309 6.04 -1.38 2.31
C VAL A 309 4.58 -1.21 2.73
N VAL A 310 3.63 -1.76 1.96
CA VAL A 310 2.20 -1.71 2.29
C VAL A 310 1.91 -2.42 3.61
N VAL A 311 2.48 -3.61 3.83
CA VAL A 311 2.36 -4.32 5.11
C VAL A 311 2.91 -3.48 6.27
N GLY A 312 4.06 -2.83 6.10
CA GLY A 312 4.63 -1.92 7.09
C GLY A 312 3.72 -0.74 7.42
N ILE A 313 3.14 -0.09 6.39
CA ILE A 313 2.19 1.02 6.56
C ILE A 313 0.92 0.54 7.27
N CYS A 314 0.38 -0.63 6.91
CA CYS A 314 -0.80 -1.20 7.56
C CYS A 314 -0.52 -1.56 9.02
N LEU A 315 0.65 -2.13 9.33
CA LEU A 315 1.05 -2.49 10.69
C LEU A 315 1.23 -1.22 11.55
N PHE A 316 1.93 -0.21 11.03
CA PHE A 316 2.05 1.09 11.69
C PHE A 316 0.68 1.73 11.94
N GLY A 317 -0.19 1.72 10.92
CA GLY A 317 -1.57 2.20 11.03
C GLY A 317 -2.37 1.49 12.12
N TRP A 318 -2.23 0.16 12.21
CA TRP A 318 -2.87 -0.65 13.25
C TRP A 318 -2.35 -0.31 14.66
N VAL A 319 -1.02 -0.19 14.83
CA VAL A 319 -0.41 0.21 16.10
C VAL A 319 -0.87 1.61 16.50
N PHE A 320 -0.89 2.56 15.57
CA PHE A 320 -1.32 3.94 15.81
C PHE A 320 -2.80 4.03 16.22
N VAL A 321 -3.69 3.33 15.51
CA VAL A 321 -5.12 3.22 15.85
C VAL A 321 -5.31 2.60 17.24
N ARG A 322 -4.52 1.58 17.58
CA ARG A 322 -4.55 0.95 18.90
C ARG A 322 -4.09 1.92 19.99
N GLN A 323 -3.03 2.70 19.73
CA GLN A 323 -2.50 3.68 20.67
C GLN A 323 -3.49 4.83 20.94
N LEU A 324 -4.15 5.35 19.89
CA LEU A 324 -5.20 6.37 20.03
C LEU A 324 -6.36 5.87 20.90
N ARG A 325 -6.87 4.67 20.63
CA ARG A 325 -7.96 4.07 21.42
C ARG A 325 -7.57 3.85 22.89
N ASN A 326 -6.31 3.49 23.15
CA ASN A 326 -5.81 3.35 24.51
C ASN A 326 -5.73 4.69 25.23
N SER A 327 -5.28 5.75 24.54
CA SER A 327 -5.22 7.09 25.11
C SER A 327 -6.59 7.61 25.51
N GLU A 328 -7.61 7.41 24.67
CA GLU A 328 -9.01 7.77 24.99
C GLU A 328 -9.52 7.03 26.24
N ARG A 329 -9.18 5.76 26.41
CA ARG A 329 -9.54 4.96 27.59
C ARG A 329 -8.86 5.47 28.86
N ILE A 330 -7.55 5.71 28.79
CA ILE A 330 -6.77 6.23 29.92
C ILE A 330 -7.31 7.58 30.37
N GLU A 331 -7.66 8.47 29.43
CA GLU A 331 -8.24 9.77 29.77
C GLU A 331 -9.60 9.63 30.45
N ALA A 332 -10.46 8.72 29.98
CA ALA A 332 -11.75 8.46 30.60
C ALA A 332 -11.62 7.86 32.02
N ASP A 333 -10.69 6.94 32.22
CA ASP A 333 -10.43 6.32 33.53
C ASP A 333 -9.83 7.34 34.50
N LEU A 334 -8.92 8.20 34.03
CA LEU A 334 -8.34 9.28 34.82
C LEU A 334 -9.42 10.27 35.30
N ARG A 335 -10.35 10.66 34.42
CA ARG A 335 -11.47 11.55 34.79
C ARG A 335 -12.34 10.94 35.88
N LYS A 336 -12.71 9.65 35.75
CA LYS A 336 -13.49 8.94 36.78
C LYS A 336 -12.74 8.84 38.11
N ALA A 337 -11.44 8.55 38.07
CA ALA A 337 -10.61 8.49 39.27
C ALA A 337 -10.54 9.86 39.96
N GLN A 338 -10.41 10.93 39.18
CA GLN A 338 -10.39 12.30 39.69
C GLN A 338 -11.71 12.68 40.37
N GLU A 339 -12.86 12.36 39.74
CA GLU A 339 -14.19 12.59 40.33
C GLU A 339 -14.37 11.81 41.64
N ALA A 340 -13.95 10.54 41.68
CA ALA A 340 -14.04 9.72 42.89
C ALA A 340 -13.14 10.25 44.02
N LEU A 341 -11.92 10.69 43.70
CA LEU A 341 -11.00 11.32 44.64
C LEU A 341 -11.59 12.62 45.20
N GLU A 342 -12.19 13.45 44.35
CA GLU A 342 -12.84 14.69 44.79
C GLU A 342 -13.98 14.41 45.77
N LEU A 343 -14.81 13.41 45.49
CA LEU A 343 -15.91 13.03 46.37
C LEU A 343 -15.40 12.57 47.75
N ILE A 344 -14.44 11.64 47.79
CA ILE A 344 -13.84 11.14 49.05
C ILE A 344 -13.18 12.28 49.82
N ALA A 345 -12.52 13.19 49.12
CA ALA A 345 -11.79 14.26 49.78
C ALA A 345 -12.73 15.37 50.31
N THR A 346 -13.96 15.49 49.82
CA THR A 346 -14.92 16.55 50.19
C THR A 346 -16.09 16.08 51.05
N HIS A 347 -16.38 14.78 51.07
CA HIS A 347 -17.50 14.21 51.82
C HIS A 347 -17.03 13.22 52.88
N ASP A 348 -17.79 13.10 53.96
CA ASP A 348 -17.54 12.12 55.00
C ASP A 348 -18.00 10.72 54.53
N SER A 349 -17.12 9.73 54.68
CA SER A 349 -17.35 8.38 54.15
C SER A 349 -18.50 7.61 54.81
N LEU A 350 -18.84 7.92 56.07
CA LEU A 350 -19.93 7.26 56.80
C LEU A 350 -21.29 7.89 56.51
N THR A 351 -21.36 9.22 56.53
CA THR A 351 -22.62 9.98 56.48
C THR A 351 -22.95 10.49 55.07
N GLY A 352 -21.96 10.56 54.19
CA GLY A 352 -22.08 11.16 52.86
C GLY A 352 -22.45 12.66 52.90
N LEU A 353 -22.31 13.33 54.04
CA LEU A 353 -22.40 14.79 54.16
C LEU A 353 -21.07 15.42 53.77
N ALA A 354 -21.04 16.74 53.59
CA ALA A 354 -19.77 17.45 53.48
C ALA A 354 -18.90 17.16 54.71
N ASN A 355 -17.60 16.97 54.51
CA ASN A 355 -16.67 16.84 55.62
C ASN A 355 -16.23 18.23 56.11
N ARG A 356 -15.56 18.25 57.27
CA ARG A 356 -15.00 19.47 57.85
C ARG A 356 -14.16 20.30 56.87
N ARG A 357 -13.39 19.65 55.98
CA ARG A 357 -12.53 20.34 55.00
C ARG A 357 -13.34 21.08 53.93
N LEU A 358 -14.43 20.47 53.43
CA LEU A 358 -15.34 21.16 52.51
C LEU A 358 -16.07 22.31 53.23
N PHE A 359 -16.45 22.10 54.48
CA PHE A 359 -17.06 23.15 55.29
C PHE A 359 -16.17 24.37 55.49
N GLU A 360 -14.90 24.19 55.90
CA GLU A 360 -13.97 25.31 56.08
C GLU A 360 -13.82 26.12 54.79
N ARG A 361 -13.68 25.44 53.65
CA ARG A 361 -13.61 26.10 52.32
C ARG A 361 -14.91 26.85 51.97
N ALA A 362 -16.07 26.24 52.20
CA ALA A 362 -17.36 26.87 51.92
C ALA A 362 -17.62 28.06 52.86
N LEU A 363 -17.22 27.93 54.12
CA LEU A 363 -17.34 28.96 55.13
C LEU A 363 -16.52 30.20 54.75
N ASP A 364 -15.26 30.05 54.34
CA ASP A 364 -14.43 31.16 53.85
C ASP A 364 -15.10 31.91 52.68
N ILE A 365 -15.64 31.16 51.72
CA ILE A 365 -16.30 31.71 50.53
C ILE A 365 -17.57 32.49 50.92
N GLU A 366 -18.46 31.86 51.68
CA GLU A 366 -19.76 32.43 52.05
C GLU A 366 -19.62 33.58 53.06
N PHE A 367 -18.62 33.53 53.94
CA PHE A 367 -18.29 34.63 54.84
C PHE A 367 -17.85 35.87 54.05
N GLY A 368 -16.93 35.70 53.10
CA GLY A 368 -16.50 36.79 52.21
C GLY A 368 -17.64 37.30 51.31
N ARG A 369 -18.53 36.42 50.86
CA ARG A 369 -19.72 36.79 50.08
C ARG A 369 -20.71 37.60 50.91
N GLY A 370 -21.03 37.16 52.12
CA GLY A 370 -21.91 37.86 53.05
C GLY A 370 -21.40 39.27 53.36
N ALA A 371 -20.09 39.43 53.58
CA ALA A 371 -19.47 40.73 53.81
C ALA A 371 -19.60 41.70 52.61
N ARG A 372 -19.47 41.19 51.38
CA ARG A 372 -19.60 42.03 50.16
C ARG A 372 -21.06 42.37 49.84
N GLN A 373 -21.97 41.42 50.03
CA GLN A 373 -23.38 41.55 49.64
C GLN A 373 -24.26 42.10 50.77
N ARG A 374 -23.70 42.27 51.98
CA ARG A 374 -24.44 42.61 53.21
C ARG A 374 -25.60 41.64 53.45
N SER A 375 -25.39 40.36 53.15
CA SER A 375 -26.39 39.32 53.34
C SER A 375 -26.10 38.53 54.63
N PRO A 376 -27.16 38.05 55.32
CA PRO A 376 -26.98 37.35 56.58
C PRO A 376 -26.41 35.94 56.34
N LEU A 377 -25.45 35.55 57.16
CA LEU A 377 -24.88 34.21 57.19
C LEU A 377 -25.22 33.58 58.54
N SER A 378 -25.80 32.37 58.49
CA SER A 378 -26.15 31.62 59.68
C SER A 378 -25.40 30.30 59.74
N LEU A 379 -25.11 29.86 60.95
CA LEU A 379 -24.54 28.55 61.25
C LEU A 379 -25.36 27.89 62.35
N ILE A 380 -25.70 26.63 62.10
CA ILE A 380 -26.26 25.73 63.11
C ILE A 380 -25.16 24.74 63.47
N MET A 381 -24.74 24.73 64.73
CA MET A 381 -23.93 23.66 65.31
C MET A 381 -24.86 22.70 66.04
N LEU A 382 -24.71 21.39 65.80
CA LEU A 382 -25.57 20.41 66.44
C LEU A 382 -24.81 19.16 66.85
N ASP A 383 -25.28 18.56 67.93
CA ASP A 383 -24.66 17.40 68.56
C ASP A 383 -25.74 16.44 69.06
N ILE A 384 -25.46 15.15 68.92
CA ILE A 384 -26.35 14.08 69.37
C ILE A 384 -26.24 13.93 70.88
N ASP A 385 -27.35 14.17 71.58
CA ASP A 385 -27.38 14.15 73.03
C ASP A 385 -27.05 12.74 73.57
N PHE A 386 -26.08 12.69 74.49
CA PHE A 386 -25.64 11.46 75.14
C PHE A 386 -25.16 10.37 74.17
N PHE A 387 -24.56 10.73 73.03
CA PHE A 387 -24.11 9.77 72.02
C PHE A 387 -23.06 8.77 72.55
N LYS A 388 -22.16 9.21 73.44
CA LYS A 388 -21.26 8.27 74.15
C LYS A 388 -22.03 7.15 74.87
N ARG A 389 -23.10 7.49 75.60
CA ARG A 389 -23.95 6.49 76.28
C ARG A 389 -24.68 5.60 75.29
N TYR A 390 -25.05 6.13 74.12
CA TYR A 390 -25.64 5.35 73.03
C TYR A 390 -24.65 4.28 72.56
N ASN A 391 -23.39 4.67 72.27
CA ASN A 391 -22.33 3.75 71.89
C ASN A 391 -22.01 2.72 72.98
N ASP A 392 -21.96 3.15 74.25
CA ASP A 392 -21.71 2.26 75.38
C ASP A 392 -22.83 1.20 75.55
N THR A 393 -24.05 1.52 75.12
CA THR A 393 -25.23 0.64 75.24
C THR A 393 -25.41 -0.28 74.03
N TYR A 394 -25.24 0.25 72.82
CA TYR A 394 -25.59 -0.45 71.56
C TYR A 394 -24.36 -0.84 70.72
N GLY A 395 -23.16 -0.42 71.12
CA GLY A 395 -21.91 -0.63 70.39
C GLY A 395 -21.70 0.38 69.26
N HIS A 396 -20.43 0.53 68.86
CA HIS A 396 -20.02 1.51 67.84
C HIS A 396 -20.69 1.30 66.47
N VAL A 397 -20.96 0.06 66.06
CA VAL A 397 -21.64 -0.22 64.77
C VAL A 397 -23.06 0.35 64.76
N ALA A 398 -23.79 0.26 65.87
CA ALA A 398 -25.10 0.88 66.00
C ALA A 398 -24.99 2.42 66.08
N GLY A 399 -23.91 2.94 66.67
CA GLY A 399 -23.56 4.35 66.63
C GLY A 399 -23.34 4.88 65.22
N ASP A 400 -22.60 4.14 64.39
CA ASP A 400 -22.36 4.50 63.00
C ASP A 400 -23.66 4.56 62.19
N HIS A 401 -24.56 3.60 62.42
CA HIS A 401 -25.90 3.63 61.84
C HIS A 401 -26.71 4.86 62.32
N CYS A 402 -26.62 5.20 63.61
CA CYS A 402 -27.26 6.38 64.16
C CYS A 402 -26.75 7.68 63.50
N LEU A 403 -25.43 7.78 63.25
CA LEU A 403 -24.85 8.92 62.53
C LEU A 403 -25.32 8.99 61.07
N ALA A 404 -25.45 7.84 60.39
CA ALA A 404 -25.98 7.77 59.05
C ALA A 404 -27.46 8.19 58.97
N GLU A 405 -28.29 7.79 59.95
CA GLU A 405 -29.68 8.24 60.05
C GLU A 405 -29.78 9.74 60.34
N MET A 406 -28.94 10.27 61.24
CA MET A 406 -28.86 11.71 61.49
C MET A 406 -28.53 12.48 60.20
N ALA A 407 -27.60 11.96 59.39
CA ALA A 407 -27.24 12.55 58.12
C ALA A 407 -28.38 12.56 57.09
N LYS A 408 -29.21 11.51 57.06
CA LYS A 408 -30.43 11.48 56.24
C LYS A 408 -31.43 12.54 56.68
N VAL A 409 -31.61 12.71 58.00
CA VAL A 409 -32.48 13.76 58.55
C VAL A 409 -31.97 15.15 58.13
N LEU A 410 -30.67 15.41 58.25
CA LEU A 410 -30.09 16.69 57.84
C LEU A 410 -30.25 16.96 56.34
N LYS A 411 -29.97 15.96 55.47
CA LYS A 411 -30.22 16.08 54.02
C LYS A 411 -31.70 16.30 53.71
N GLY A 412 -32.58 15.65 54.46
CA GLY A 412 -34.02 15.79 54.34
C GLY A 412 -34.56 17.15 54.79
N CYS A 413 -33.83 17.89 55.65
CA CYS A 413 -34.22 19.23 56.08
C CYS A 413 -33.58 20.34 55.22
N CYS A 414 -32.38 20.12 54.69
CA CYS A 414 -31.63 21.10 53.90
C CYS A 414 -32.01 21.02 52.41
N HIS A 415 -33.09 21.71 52.02
CA HIS A 415 -33.61 21.64 50.65
C HIS A 415 -32.99 22.67 49.68
N ARG A 416 -32.38 23.75 50.17
CA ARG A 416 -31.78 24.76 49.29
C ARG A 416 -30.41 24.29 48.84
N LYS A 417 -30.08 24.53 47.57
CA LYS A 417 -28.73 24.25 47.02
C LYS A 417 -27.59 24.99 47.74
N ALA A 418 -27.91 26.09 48.43
CA ALA A 418 -26.94 26.88 49.18
C ALA A 418 -26.72 26.36 50.62
N ASP A 419 -27.64 25.55 51.16
CA ASP A 419 -27.51 25.01 52.50
C ASP A 419 -26.50 23.86 52.48
N LEU A 420 -25.47 23.93 53.32
CA LEU A 420 -24.43 22.91 53.38
C LEU A 420 -24.53 22.17 54.72
N ALA A 421 -25.04 20.94 54.68
CA ALA A 421 -25.01 20.03 55.82
C ALA A 421 -23.68 19.27 55.88
N VAL A 422 -23.07 19.27 57.05
CA VAL A 422 -21.68 18.87 57.27
C VAL A 422 -21.60 17.92 58.46
N ARG A 423 -20.77 16.89 58.37
CA ARG A 423 -20.25 16.20 59.57
C ARG A 423 -18.96 16.90 60.00
N TYR A 424 -19.04 17.66 61.09
CA TYR A 424 -17.96 18.53 61.55
C TYR A 424 -16.93 17.75 62.38
N GLY A 425 -17.40 16.78 63.18
CA GLY A 425 -16.59 15.96 64.09
C GLY A 425 -17.12 14.53 64.22
N GLY A 426 -16.79 13.87 65.33
CA GLY A 426 -17.18 12.48 65.59
C GLY A 426 -18.70 12.29 65.58
N GLU A 427 -19.39 13.00 66.47
CA GLU A 427 -20.86 13.05 66.63
C GLU A 427 -21.45 14.44 66.37
N GLU A 428 -20.60 15.36 65.91
CA GLU A 428 -20.92 16.77 65.69
C GLU A 428 -21.23 17.04 64.23
N PHE A 429 -22.31 17.77 63.97
CA PHE A 429 -22.72 18.19 62.65
C PHE A 429 -22.86 19.71 62.61
N ALA A 430 -22.78 20.25 61.40
CA ALA A 430 -23.02 21.66 61.14
C ALA A 430 -23.97 21.84 59.96
N VAL A 431 -24.71 22.94 59.96
CA VAL A 431 -25.43 23.40 58.77
C VAL A 431 -25.06 24.86 58.51
N LEU A 432 -24.35 25.11 57.42
CA LEU A 432 -24.05 26.45 56.93
C LEU A 432 -25.21 26.95 56.08
N LEU A 433 -25.72 28.14 56.39
CA LEU A 433 -26.93 28.70 55.79
C LEU A 433 -26.67 30.10 55.25
N PRO A 434 -26.23 30.21 53.98
CA PRO A 434 -26.10 31.50 53.30
C PRO A 434 -27.43 32.20 53.11
N ASP A 435 -27.40 33.54 53.13
CA ASP A 435 -28.56 34.42 52.96
C ASP A 435 -29.73 34.08 53.89
N THR A 436 -29.40 33.64 55.12
CA THR A 436 -30.38 33.20 56.12
C THR A 436 -30.13 33.97 57.40
N ASN A 437 -31.17 34.60 57.95
CA ASN A 437 -31.12 35.31 59.22
C ASN A 437 -31.35 34.37 60.42
N LEU A 438 -31.24 34.90 61.63
CA LEU A 438 -31.36 34.09 62.86
C LEU A 438 -32.70 33.36 62.96
N GLN A 439 -33.80 34.01 62.56
CA GLN A 439 -35.14 33.40 62.60
C GLN A 439 -35.24 32.20 61.65
N GLY A 440 -34.70 32.32 60.43
CA GLY A 440 -34.64 31.21 59.49
C GLY A 440 -33.78 30.05 59.98
N ALA A 441 -32.63 30.36 60.59
CA ALA A 441 -31.76 29.34 61.20
C ALA A 441 -32.44 28.62 62.37
N LEU A 442 -33.12 29.36 63.25
CA LEU A 442 -33.90 28.80 64.36
C LEU A 442 -35.04 27.90 63.87
N ALA A 443 -35.76 28.33 62.82
CA ALA A 443 -36.84 27.53 62.23
C ALA A 443 -36.32 26.20 61.68
N LEU A 444 -35.20 26.23 60.95
CA LEU A 444 -34.57 25.02 60.42
C LEU A 444 -33.99 24.14 61.56
N ALA A 445 -33.37 24.73 62.57
CA ALA A 445 -32.84 23.99 63.72
C ALA A 445 -33.95 23.28 64.49
N GLU A 446 -35.10 23.94 64.68
CA GLU A 446 -36.26 23.34 65.33
C GLU A 446 -36.91 22.25 64.47
N GLN A 447 -36.94 22.45 63.14
CA GLN A 447 -37.36 21.42 62.19
C GLN A 447 -36.45 20.19 62.27
N ILE A 448 -35.12 20.37 62.30
CA ILE A 448 -34.15 19.28 62.47
C ILE A 448 -34.42 18.56 63.78
N ARG A 449 -34.54 19.29 64.89
CA ARG A 449 -34.80 18.73 66.22
C ARG A 449 -36.05 17.86 66.25
N ARG A 450 -37.17 18.35 65.71
CA ARG A 450 -38.43 17.60 65.60
C ARG A 450 -38.29 16.39 64.69
N SER A 451 -37.65 16.55 63.53
CA SER A 451 -37.46 15.47 62.58
C SER A 451 -36.63 14.32 63.16
N VAL A 452 -35.65 14.60 64.03
CA VAL A 452 -34.90 13.58 64.76
C VAL A 452 -35.78 12.83 65.75
N ILE A 453 -36.61 13.55 66.53
CA ILE A 453 -37.55 12.93 67.46
C ILE A 453 -38.55 12.05 66.72
N ASP A 454 -39.06 12.52 65.59
CA ASP A 454 -40.06 11.82 64.77
C ASP A 454 -39.52 10.52 64.13
N GLN A 455 -38.19 10.34 64.04
CA GLN A 455 -37.59 9.06 63.65
C GLN A 455 -37.77 7.96 64.72
N HIS A 456 -38.14 8.31 65.96
CA HIS A 456 -38.33 7.36 67.07
C HIS A 456 -37.14 6.41 67.30
N ILE A 457 -35.91 6.88 67.06
CA ILE A 457 -34.69 6.09 67.27
C ILE A 457 -34.54 5.83 68.77
N THR A 458 -34.56 4.56 69.18
CA THR A 458 -34.49 4.19 70.60
C THR A 458 -33.14 4.53 71.21
N HIS A 459 -33.12 5.24 72.34
CA HIS A 459 -31.92 5.53 73.13
C HIS A 459 -32.22 5.32 74.61
N ALA A 460 -32.03 4.10 75.11
CA ALA A 460 -32.31 3.75 76.51
C ALA A 460 -31.42 4.52 77.50
N GLY A 461 -30.27 5.02 77.04
CA GLY A 461 -29.41 5.89 77.82
C GLY A 461 -29.87 7.36 77.84
N SER A 462 -30.85 7.75 77.04
CA SER A 462 -31.44 9.10 77.06
C SER A 462 -32.54 9.19 78.11
N PRO A 463 -32.66 10.30 78.88
CA PRO A 463 -33.80 10.55 79.77
C PRO A 463 -35.18 10.50 79.07
N THR A 464 -35.22 10.71 77.75
CA THR A 464 -36.45 10.66 76.95
C THR A 464 -36.75 9.26 76.39
N GLY A 465 -35.82 8.31 76.49
CA GLY A 465 -35.90 6.99 75.85
C GLY A 465 -35.65 7.00 74.34
N TYR A 466 -35.48 8.17 73.74
CA TYR A 466 -35.26 8.37 72.29
C TYR A 466 -34.03 9.23 72.03
N LEU A 467 -33.48 9.12 70.81
CA LEU A 467 -32.41 9.98 70.33
C LEU A 467 -32.89 11.43 70.29
N THR A 468 -32.12 12.34 70.88
CA THR A 468 -32.37 13.78 70.81
C THR A 468 -31.10 14.49 70.39
N VAL A 469 -31.27 15.71 69.87
CA VAL A 469 -30.18 16.58 69.46
C VAL A 469 -30.31 17.93 70.15
N SER A 470 -29.17 18.50 70.50
CA SER A 470 -29.07 19.90 70.92
C SER A 470 -28.51 20.70 69.76
N LEU A 471 -29.04 21.91 69.53
CA LEU A 471 -28.63 22.77 68.42
C LEU A 471 -28.34 24.19 68.91
N GLY A 472 -27.21 24.74 68.48
CA GLY A 472 -26.80 26.12 68.67
C GLY A 472 -26.88 26.88 67.35
N CYS A 473 -27.63 27.99 67.33
CA CYS A 473 -27.74 28.85 66.16
C CYS A 473 -27.01 30.17 66.41
N TYR A 474 -26.21 30.59 65.44
CA TYR A 474 -25.69 31.95 65.40
C TYR A 474 -25.84 32.51 64.00
N ALA A 475 -26.28 33.75 63.91
CA ALA A 475 -26.50 34.44 62.65
C ALA A 475 -26.11 35.90 62.79
N PHE A 476 -25.46 36.42 61.76
CA PHE A 476 -25.13 37.83 61.67
C PHE A 476 -24.92 38.23 60.21
N VAL A 477 -24.77 39.52 59.95
CA VAL A 477 -24.33 40.01 58.65
C VAL A 477 -22.83 40.26 58.75
N PRO A 478 -21.98 39.45 58.08
CA PRO A 478 -20.54 39.62 58.17
C PRO A 478 -20.09 41.00 57.70
N SER A 479 -19.03 41.52 58.31
CA SER A 479 -18.29 42.70 57.86
C SER A 479 -16.81 42.34 57.66
N SER A 480 -16.03 43.25 57.07
CA SER A 480 -14.60 43.04 56.84
C SER A 480 -13.75 42.98 58.11
N LEU A 481 -14.33 43.32 59.27
CA LEU A 481 -13.65 43.32 60.57
C LEU A 481 -13.99 42.08 61.41
N ASP A 482 -14.92 41.25 60.97
CA ASP A 482 -15.38 40.08 61.70
C ASP A 482 -14.50 38.85 61.42
N SER A 483 -14.39 37.98 62.43
CA SER A 483 -13.60 36.75 62.35
C SER A 483 -14.50 35.52 62.19
N ILE A 484 -14.13 34.64 61.26
CA ILE A 484 -14.75 33.32 61.08
C ILE A 484 -14.64 32.48 62.36
N GLU A 485 -13.53 32.60 63.10
CA GLU A 485 -13.33 31.89 64.36
C GLU A 485 -14.36 32.32 65.41
N VAL A 486 -14.62 33.62 65.52
CA VAL A 486 -15.65 34.15 66.44
C VAL A 486 -17.05 33.70 66.03
N PHE A 487 -17.32 33.62 64.72
CA PHE A 487 -18.59 33.10 64.21
C PHE A 487 -18.84 31.64 64.61
N LEU A 488 -17.82 30.78 64.46
CA LEU A 488 -17.85 29.39 64.91
C LEU A 488 -18.03 29.30 66.44
N GLN A 489 -17.23 30.04 67.20
CA GLN A 489 -17.28 30.06 68.66
C GLN A 489 -18.66 30.47 69.19
N ARG A 490 -19.34 31.44 68.54
CA ARG A 490 -20.69 31.85 68.95
C ARG A 490 -21.74 30.77 68.66
N ALA A 491 -21.66 30.09 67.52
CA ALA A 491 -22.56 28.96 67.24
C ALA A 491 -22.33 27.79 68.21
N ASP A 492 -21.07 27.51 68.56
CA ASP A 492 -20.70 26.49 69.55
C ASP A 492 -21.12 26.86 70.97
N ALA A 493 -20.96 28.12 71.38
CA ALA A 493 -21.44 28.61 72.66
C ALA A 493 -22.97 28.51 72.79
N ALA A 494 -23.71 28.77 71.71
CA ALA A 494 -25.15 28.52 71.67
C ALA A 494 -25.47 27.02 71.84
N LEU A 495 -24.70 26.14 71.20
CA LEU A 495 -24.87 24.69 71.35
C LEU A 495 -24.58 24.23 72.78
N TYR A 496 -23.53 24.77 73.40
CA TYR A 496 -23.19 24.54 74.79
C TYR A 496 -24.33 24.95 75.73
N GLN A 497 -24.95 26.11 75.49
CA GLN A 497 -26.12 26.58 76.24
C GLN A 497 -27.32 25.63 76.09
N ALA A 498 -27.59 25.12 74.88
CA ALA A 498 -28.62 24.13 74.64
C ALA A 498 -28.38 22.84 75.44
N LYS A 499 -27.12 22.35 75.45
CA LYS A 499 -26.72 21.16 76.22
C LYS A 499 -26.87 21.36 77.74
N HIS A 500 -26.52 22.53 78.28
CA HIS A 500 -26.55 22.81 79.71
C HIS A 500 -27.94 23.19 80.25
N SER A 501 -28.81 23.71 79.39
CA SER A 501 -30.15 24.10 79.79
C SER A 501 -31.13 22.92 79.87
N GLY A 502 -30.66 21.69 79.62
CA GLY A 502 -31.45 20.45 79.72
C GLY A 502 -31.55 19.65 78.43
N ARG A 503 -30.74 19.95 77.40
CA ARG A 503 -30.67 19.22 76.12
C ARG A 503 -31.99 19.22 75.34
N ASN A 504 -32.02 18.52 74.20
CA ASN A 504 -33.16 18.40 73.30
C ASN A 504 -33.82 19.75 72.98
N ARG A 505 -33.02 20.75 72.60
CA ARG A 505 -33.49 22.11 72.34
C ARG A 505 -32.60 22.85 71.36
N VAL A 506 -33.18 23.93 70.84
CA VAL A 506 -32.44 24.94 70.09
C VAL A 506 -32.13 26.10 71.04
N ALA A 507 -30.89 26.58 71.03
CA ALA A 507 -30.50 27.85 71.63
C ALA A 507 -29.86 28.74 70.56
N ALA A 508 -29.90 30.05 70.78
CA ALA A 508 -29.31 31.02 69.88
C ALA A 508 -28.57 32.09 70.68
N LEU A 509 -27.49 32.62 70.10
CA LEU A 509 -26.87 33.85 70.55
C LEU A 509 -27.23 34.98 69.56
N SER A 510 -27.62 36.14 70.08
CA SER A 510 -27.85 37.37 69.32
C SER A 510 -26.73 38.37 69.60
N MET A 511 -26.42 39.28 68.66
CA MET A 511 -25.49 40.39 68.92
C MET A 511 -26.00 41.39 69.98
N GLU A 512 -27.29 41.33 70.34
CA GLU A 512 -27.88 42.21 71.35
C GLU A 512 -27.55 41.79 72.79
N ASP A 513 -27.12 40.54 73.01
CA ASP A 513 -26.67 40.06 74.32
C ASP A 513 -25.14 40.22 74.42
N GLY A 514 -24.71 41.28 75.12
CA GLY A 514 -23.31 41.65 75.29
C GLY A 514 -22.45 40.56 75.95
N PHE A 515 -21.15 40.59 75.61
CA PHE A 515 -20.07 39.65 75.97
C PHE A 515 -19.75 39.54 77.50
N ASP A 516 -20.64 39.96 78.38
CA ASP A 516 -20.36 40.12 79.83
C ASP A 516 -20.67 38.89 80.70
N THR A 517 -21.18 37.78 80.12
CA THR A 517 -21.56 36.59 80.91
C THR A 517 -20.76 35.32 80.67
N LEU A 518 -19.78 35.30 79.75
CA LEU A 518 -18.98 34.09 79.46
C LEU A 518 -17.50 34.17 79.86
N ALA A 519 -17.04 35.26 80.48
CA ALA A 519 -15.66 35.39 80.98
C ALA A 519 -15.46 34.95 82.45
N ARG A 520 -16.39 34.17 83.03
CA ARG A 520 -16.21 33.55 84.36
C ARG A 520 -16.64 32.10 84.36
N SER A 521 -15.82 31.22 83.78
CA SER A 521 -15.70 29.83 84.26
C SER A 521 -14.50 29.16 83.60
N ASP A 522 -13.30 29.40 84.15
CA ASP A 522 -12.19 28.46 84.00
C ASP A 522 -12.54 27.16 84.72
N ARG A 523 -12.62 26.05 83.97
CA ARG A 523 -11.98 24.75 84.25
C ARG A 523 -12.34 23.68 83.23
#